data_AF-A0A497S6C0-F1
#
_entry.id   AF-A0A497S6C0-F1
#
_cell.length_a   1.000
_cell.length_b   1.000
_cell.length_c   1.000
_cell.angle_alpha   90.00
_cell.angle_beta   90.00
_cell.angle_gamma   90.00
#
_symmetry.space_group_name_H-M   'P 1'
#
loop_
_entity.id
_entity.type
_entity.pdbx_description
1 polymer ?
#
loop_
_entity_poly.entity_id
_entity_poly.type
_entity_poly.pdbx_seq_one_letter_code
_entity_poly.pdbx_strand_id
1 'polypeptide(L)' 'DLSVCRDCSFVTGGFVDRCPNCNSTRIDYWSRITGYYQNISGWNKGKIAELRDRARYGTQGDVIALKSKK' A
#
# COMPACT_ATOMS: atom_id res chain seq x y z
N ASP A 1 -4.14 -0.53 -4.61
CA ASP A 1 -3.18 0.41 -3.99
C ASP A 1 -1.79 0.09 -4.54
N LEU A 2 -0.81 0.95 -4.30
CA LEU A 2 0.54 0.75 -4.82
C LEU A 2 1.61 1.21 -3.83
N SER A 3 2.79 0.63 -4.00
CA SER A 3 4.00 0.93 -3.25
C SER A 3 5.09 1.39 -4.20
N VAL A 4 5.81 2.46 -3.82
CA VAL A 4 6.91 3.04 -4.59
C VAL A 4 8.18 3.00 -3.76
N CYS A 5 9.25 2.39 -4.30
CA CYS A 5 10.54 2.38 -3.65
C CYS A 5 11.25 3.72 -3.82
N ARG A 6 11.76 4.30 -2.73
CA ARG A 6 12.54 5.55 -2.75
C ARG A 6 13.99 5.38 -3.22
N ASP A 7 14.45 4.15 -3.42
CA ASP A 7 15.87 3.84 -3.70
C ASP A 7 16.11 3.52 -5.16
N CYS A 8 15.24 2.71 -5.75
CA CYS A 8 15.34 2.29 -7.15
C CYS A 8 14.13 2.72 -7.99
N SER A 9 13.21 3.50 -7.42
CA SER A 9 11.98 3.98 -8.09
C SER A 9 11.05 2.88 -8.61
N PHE A 10 11.24 1.63 -8.17
CA PHE A 10 10.38 0.52 -8.55
C PHE A 10 8.97 0.69 -7.98
N VAL A 11 7.96 0.45 -8.81
CA VAL A 11 6.55 0.56 -8.46
C VAL A 11 5.93 -0.83 -8.50
N THR A 12 5.22 -1.18 -7.42
CA THR A 12 4.49 -2.46 -7.35
C THR A 12 3.06 -2.23 -6.87
N GLY A 13 2.15 -3.09 -7.32
CA GLY A 13 0.78 -3.13 -6.82
C GLY A 13 0.73 -3.72 -5.42
N GLY A 14 -0.20 -3.23 -4.60
CA GLY A 14 -0.31 -3.64 -3.20
C GLY A 14 0.51 -2.77 -2.25
N PHE A 15 0.29 -2.98 -0.95
CA PHE A 15 1.16 -2.50 0.11
C PHE A 15 2.22 -3.55 0.43
N VAL A 16 3.49 -3.22 0.22
CA VAL A 16 4.62 -4.11 0.54
C VAL A 16 5.57 -3.44 1.53
N ASP A 17 6.15 -4.23 2.43
CA ASP A 17 7.11 -3.72 3.42
C ASP A 17 8.54 -3.57 2.86
N ARG A 18 8.84 -4.27 1.75
CA ARG A 18 10.14 -4.27 1.09
C ARG A 18 9.98 -4.21 -0.42
N CYS A 19 10.89 -3.50 -1.08
CA CYS A 19 10.93 -3.43 -2.53
C CYS A 19 11.32 -4.82 -3.10
N PRO A 20 10.51 -5.44 -3.96
CA PRO A 20 10.85 -6.74 -4.55
C PRO A 20 12.04 -6.67 -5.52
N ASN A 21 12.38 -5.47 -6.03
CA ASN A 21 13.52 -5.26 -6.93
C ASN A 21 14.88 -5.11 -6.20
N CYS A 22 14.98 -4.22 -5.20
CA CYS A 22 16.25 -3.91 -4.53
C CYS A 22 16.27 -4.24 -3.02
N ASN A 23 15.20 -4.81 -2.48
CA ASN A 23 15.03 -5.18 -1.07
C ASN A 23 15.08 -4.01 -0.06
N SER A 24 15.02 -2.76 -0.53
CA SER A 24 14.93 -1.59 0.34
C SER A 24 13.63 -1.56 1.15
N THR A 25 13.71 -1.06 2.38
CA THR A 25 12.58 -0.78 3.28
C THR A 25 12.05 0.65 3.14
N ARG A 26 12.70 1.51 2.33
CA ARG A 26 12.26 2.90 2.11
C ARG A 26 11.14 2.93 1.06
N ILE A 27 9.92 2.65 1.51
CA ILE A 27 8.73 2.53 0.67
C ILE A 27 7.74 3.68 0.95
N ASP A 28 7.25 4.30 -0.12
CA ASP A 28 6.09 5.16 -0.09
C ASP A 28 4.83 4.40 -0.48
N TYR A 29 3.75 4.64 0.25
CA TYR A 29 2.46 4.04 -0.03
C TYR A 29 1.53 5.06 -0.68
N TRP A 30 0.88 4.65 -1.75
CA TRP A 30 -0.04 5.47 -2.50
C TRP A 30 -1.38 4.76 -2.65
N SER A 31 -2.44 5.54 -2.47
CA SER A 31 -3.80 5.05 -2.68
C SER A 31 -4.63 6.10 -3.39
N ARG A 32 -5.69 5.65 -4.03
CA ARG A 32 -6.60 6.52 -4.78
C ARG A 32 -7.60 7.17 -3.81
N ILE A 33 -7.82 8.46 -3.96
CA ILE A 33 -8.94 9.20 -3.35
C ILE A 33 -10.02 9.44 -4.41
N THR A 34 -10.69 10.59 -4.42
CA THR A 34 -11.71 11.00 -5.40
C THR A 34 -11.09 11.27 -6.78
N GLY A 35 -10.61 10.22 -7.44
CA GLY A 35 -10.18 10.25 -8.84
C GLY A 35 -8.68 10.10 -9.07
N TYR A 36 -7.81 10.50 -8.15
CA TYR A 36 -6.35 10.49 -8.33
C TYR A 36 -5.60 9.79 -7.19
N TYR A 37 -4.33 9.47 -7.43
CA TYR A 37 -3.43 8.87 -6.43
C TYR A 37 -2.74 9.94 -5.59
N GLN A 38 -2.65 9.71 -4.29
CA GLN A 38 -1.90 10.55 -3.35
C GLN A 38 -1.09 9.68 -2.39
N ASN A 39 0.08 10.18 -1.98
CA ASN A 39 0.88 9.53 -0.95
C ASN A 39 0.11 9.55 0.38
N ILE A 40 -0.01 8.38 1.00
CA ILE A 40 -0.76 8.15 2.23
C ILE A 40 -0.10 8.86 3.42
N SER A 41 1.21 9.14 3.36
CA SER A 41 1.93 9.86 4.42
C SER A 41 1.33 11.24 4.73
N GLY A 42 0.70 11.88 3.74
CA GLY A 42 0.02 13.17 3.90
C GLY A 42 -1.46 13.08 4.28
N TRP A 43 -1.99 11.89 4.55
CA TRP A 43 -3.42 11.71 4.83
C TRP A 43 -3.76 12.02 6.29
N ASN A 44 -4.91 12.65 6.50
CA ASN A 44 -5.45 12.84 7.83
C ASN A 44 -6.04 11.53 8.40
N LYS A 45 -6.35 11.52 9.70
CA LYS A 45 -6.88 10.33 10.40
C LYS A 45 -8.16 9.78 9.75
N GLY A 46 -9.04 10.65 9.26
CA GLY A 46 -10.30 10.25 8.60
C GLY A 46 -10.07 9.46 7.31
N LYS A 47 -9.20 9.97 6.43
CA LYS A 47 -8.83 9.28 5.18
C LYS A 47 -8.11 7.95 5.45
N ILE A 48 -7.28 7.89 6.49
CA ILE A 48 -6.62 6.63 6.89
C ILE A 48 -7.66 5.62 7.40
N ALA A 49 -8.65 6.05 8.17
CA ALA A 49 -9.74 5.19 8.62
C ALA A 49 -10.57 4.68 7.42
N GLU A 50 -10.93 5.56 6.50
CA GLU A 50 -11.62 5.20 5.26
C GLU A 50 -10.83 4.15 4.46
N LEU A 51 -9.50 4.34 4.32
CA LEU A 51 -8.64 3.38 3.61
C LEU A 51 -8.63 1.98 4.24
N ARG A 52 -8.71 1.91 5.57
CA ARG A 52 -8.72 0.66 6.34
C ARG A 52 -10.06 -0.06 6.19
N ASP A 53 -11.16 0.69 6.13
CA ASP A 53 -12.51 0.15 5.99
C ASP A 53 -12.80 -0.37 4.57
N ARG A 54 -12.03 0.09 3.57
CA ARG A 54 -12.19 -0.36 2.18
C ARG A 54 -11.98 -1.87 2.04
N ALA A 55 -13.07 -2.56 1.70
CA ALA A 55 -13.04 -3.94 1.21
C ALA A 55 -12.31 -4.01 -0.14
N ARG A 56 -11.37 -4.93 -0.25
CA ARG A 56 -10.64 -5.24 -1.50
C ARG A 56 -11.10 -6.59 -1.98
N TYR A 57 -11.88 -6.60 -3.05
CA TYR A 57 -12.27 -7.84 -3.72
C TYR A 57 -11.15 -8.21 -4.69
N GLY A 58 -10.29 -9.14 -4.29
CA GLY A 58 -9.20 -9.62 -5.13
C GLY A 58 -9.71 -10.51 -6.27
N THR A 59 -9.24 -10.30 -7.49
CA THR A 59 -9.07 -11.38 -8.46
C THR A 59 -7.81 -12.14 -8.05
N GLN A 60 -7.96 -13.44 -7.74
CA GLN A 60 -6.97 -14.33 -7.15
C GLN A 60 -5.49 -14.04 -7.51
N GLY A 61 -4.68 -13.95 -6.46
CA GLY A 61 -3.22 -13.88 -6.49
C GLY A 61 -2.72 -13.62 -5.08
N ASP A 62 -2.21 -14.67 -4.43
CA ASP A 62 -1.84 -14.77 -3.02
C ASP A 62 -1.19 -13.51 -2.41
N VAL A 63 -1.83 -12.90 -1.41
CA VAL A 63 -1.13 -12.05 -0.43
C VAL A 63 -1.65 -12.33 0.99
N ILE A 64 -0.94 -13.27 1.62
CA ILE A 64 -0.64 -13.42 3.06
C ILE A 64 -1.66 -12.78 4.01
N ALA A 65 -2.52 -13.63 4.57
CA ALA A 65 -3.35 -13.30 5.73
C ALA A 65 -2.51 -12.61 6.82
N LEU A 66 -2.85 -11.36 7.13
CA LEU A 66 -2.45 -10.70 8.37
C LEU A 66 -3.04 -11.53 9.52
N LYS A 67 -2.29 -12.52 9.99
CA LYS A 67 -2.62 -13.29 11.19
C LYS A 67 -2.64 -12.33 12.37
N SER A 68 -3.83 -11.94 12.80
CA SER A 68 -4.07 -11.37 14.12
C SER A 68 -3.65 -12.41 15.16
N LYS A 69 -2.55 -12.15 15.88
CA LYS A 69 -2.21 -12.89 17.09
C LYS A 69 -3.26 -12.53 18.16
N LYS A 70 -3.98 -13.53 18.65
CA LYS A 70 -4.57 -13.55 19.99
C LYS A 70 -3.92 -14.67 20.77
#